data_AF-A0A2D0AXJ5-F1
#
_entry.id   AF-A0A2D0AXJ5-F1
#
_cell.length_a   1.000
_cell.length_b   1.000
_cell.length_c   1.000
_cell.angle_alpha   90.00
_cell.angle_beta   90.00
_cell.angle_gamma   90.00
#
_symmetry.space_group_name_H-M   'P 1'
#
loop_
_entity.id
_entity.type
_entity.pdbx_description
1 polymer ?
#
loop_
_entity_poly.entity_id
_entity_poly.type
_entity_poly.pdbx_seq_one_letter_code
_entity_poly.pdbx_strand_id
1 'polypeptide(L)'
;MQGILDDPTVQVLALQEVGSDPPPTAQPTGRILYGVVEYCWNCGTGTRPNNVFVYWTDVQQQRYGLAIVTRESVVDARRLTARPFQHHLVMPRMVNGLVMLRLAHWWLR
;
A
#
# COMPACT_ATOMS: atom_id res chain seq x y z
N MET A 1 -9.33 5.43 -6.61
CA MET A 1 -7.98 4.86 -6.83
C MET A 1 -7.65 4.77 -8.31
N GLN A 2 -8.42 4.05 -9.13
CA GLN A 2 -8.10 3.81 -10.55
C GLN A 2 -7.89 5.09 -11.38
N GLY A 3 -8.80 6.07 -11.30
CA GLY A 3 -8.63 7.34 -12.03
C GLY A 3 -7.39 8.17 -11.68
N ILE A 4 -6.79 7.96 -10.50
CA ILE A 4 -5.49 8.58 -10.13
C ILE A 4 -4.34 7.80 -10.77
N LEU A 5 -4.45 6.48 -10.87
CA LEU A 5 -3.43 5.59 -11.45
C LEU A 5 -3.45 5.56 -12.99
N ASP A 6 -4.46 6.15 -13.61
CA ASP A 6 -4.48 6.40 -15.05
C ASP A 6 -3.50 7.52 -15.45
N ASP A 7 -3.09 8.37 -14.51
CA ASP A 7 -2.01 9.32 -14.72
C ASP A 7 -0.65 8.58 -14.67
N PRO A 8 0.08 8.49 -15.79
CA PRO A 8 1.36 7.79 -15.84
C PRO A 8 2.45 8.49 -15.02
N THR A 9 2.27 9.76 -14.63
CA THR A 9 3.24 10.51 -13.81
C THR A 9 3.18 10.12 -12.33
N VAL A 10 2.06 9.55 -11.87
CA VAL A 10 1.93 9.03 -10.50
C VAL A 10 2.65 7.69 -10.40
N GLN A 11 3.83 7.70 -9.78
CA GLN A 11 4.67 6.51 -9.57
C GLN A 11 4.39 5.81 -8.24
N VAL A 12 4.00 6.59 -7.22
CA VAL A 12 3.72 6.13 -5.87
C VAL A 12 2.47 6.83 -5.37
N LEU A 13 1.54 6.07 -4.79
CA LEU A 13 0.32 6.58 -4.19
C LEU A 13 0.15 6.01 -2.78
N ALA A 14 0.17 6.88 -1.78
CA ALA A 14 -0.15 6.53 -0.40
C ALA A 14 -1.64 6.73 -0.15
N LEU A 15 -2.30 5.71 0.39
CA LEU A 15 -3.74 5.69 0.61
C LEU A 15 -4.08 5.43 2.07
N GLN A 16 -5.07 6.17 2.57
CA GLN A 16 -5.62 6.02 3.92
C GLN A 16 -7.08 5.58 3.84
N GLU A 17 -7.56 4.93 4.91
CA GLU A 17 -8.94 4.45 5.05
C GLU A 17 -9.41 3.55 3.90
N VAL A 18 -8.49 2.75 3.36
CA VAL A 18 -8.76 1.92 2.16
C VAL A 18 -9.67 0.71 2.41
N GLY A 19 -10.29 0.64 3.58
CA GLY A 19 -11.13 -0.49 3.97
C GLY A 19 -10.30 -1.66 4.50
N SER A 20 -10.88 -2.86 4.43
CA SER A 20 -10.32 -4.07 5.05
C SER A 20 -9.61 -5.01 4.06
N ASP A 21 -9.86 -4.82 2.77
CA ASP A 21 -9.46 -5.74 1.70
C ASP A 21 -8.89 -4.97 0.50
N PRO A 22 -7.87 -5.55 -0.18
CA PRO A 22 -7.33 -4.98 -1.42
C PRO A 22 -8.38 -4.93 -2.54
N PRO A 23 -8.09 -4.23 -3.66
CA PRO A 23 -8.99 -4.25 -4.83
C PRO A 23 -9.37 -5.69 -5.21
N PRO A 24 -10.66 -6.01 -5.50
CA PRO A 24 -11.13 -7.39 -5.66
C PRO A 24 -10.45 -8.19 -6.78
N THR A 25 -9.88 -7.52 -7.77
CA THR A 25 -9.17 -8.14 -8.89
C THR A 25 -7.65 -8.17 -8.70
N ALA A 26 -7.14 -7.60 -7.61
CA ALA A 26 -5.73 -7.68 -7.26
C ALA A 26 -5.39 -9.11 -6.79
N GLN A 27 -4.28 -9.64 -7.29
CA GLN A 27 -3.83 -10.99 -6.98
C GLN A 27 -2.62 -10.94 -6.04
N PRO A 28 -2.59 -11.71 -4.94
CA PRO A 28 -1.43 -11.75 -4.06
C PRO A 28 -0.23 -12.29 -4.84
N THR A 29 0.93 -11.66 -4.70
CA THR A 29 2.17 -12.13 -5.35
C THR A 29 2.83 -13.29 -4.60
N GLY A 30 2.36 -13.55 -3.38
CA GLY A 30 2.98 -14.48 -2.42
C GLY A 30 4.08 -13.83 -1.57
N ARG A 31 4.46 -12.57 -1.83
CA ARG A 31 5.46 -11.86 -1.02
C ARG A 31 4.81 -11.20 0.19
N ILE A 32 5.42 -11.44 1.36
CA ILE A 32 5.08 -10.78 2.62
C ILE A 32 6.35 -10.11 3.15
N LEU A 33 6.31 -8.79 3.27
CA LEU A 33 7.43 -7.95 3.67
C LEU A 33 7.12 -7.36 5.06
N TYR A 34 7.69 -7.94 6.11
CA TYR A 34 7.55 -7.48 7.50
C TYR A 34 6.11 -7.08 7.90
N GLY A 35 5.15 -7.98 7.64
CA GLY A 35 3.73 -7.77 7.95
C GLY A 35 2.94 -6.96 6.92
N VAL A 36 3.52 -6.69 5.76
CA VAL A 36 2.88 -6.06 4.60
C VAL A 36 2.72 -7.10 3.50
N VAL A 37 1.51 -7.27 2.99
CA VAL A 37 1.23 -8.21 1.89
C VAL A 37 1.32 -7.47 0.55
N GLU A 38 2.04 -8.04 -0.41
CA GLU A 38 2.12 -7.51 -1.76
C GLU A 38 1.08 -8.15 -2.68
N TYR A 39 0.36 -7.31 -3.43
CA TYR A 39 -0.54 -7.71 -4.50
C TYR A 39 -0.08 -7.10 -5.82
N CYS A 40 -0.32 -7.79 -6.93
CA CYS A 40 -0.25 -7.23 -8.27
C CYS A 40 -1.68 -6.95 -8.74
N TRP A 41 -1.93 -5.75 -9.25
CA TRP A 41 -3.23 -5.34 -9.73
C TRP A 41 -3.12 -4.75 -11.13
N ASN A 42 -3.79 -5.37 -12.11
CA ASN A 42 -4.01 -4.74 -13.41
C ASN A 42 -5.17 -3.74 -13.29
N CYS A 43 -4.84 -2.46 -13.22
CA CYS A 43 -5.83 -1.37 -13.24
C CYS A 43 -6.14 -0.88 -14.67
N GLY A 44 -5.61 -1.55 -15.69
CA GLY A 44 -5.97 -1.35 -17.09
C GLY A 44 -6.96 -2.41 -17.57
N THR A 45 -6.86 -2.77 -18.84
CA THR A 45 -7.62 -3.87 -19.43
C THR A 45 -6.71 -5.05 -19.75
N GLY A 46 -7.28 -6.19 -20.15
CA GLY A 46 -6.48 -7.35 -20.58
C GLY A 46 -5.60 -7.06 -21.80
N THR A 47 -6.04 -6.17 -22.69
CA THR A 47 -5.31 -5.81 -23.92
C THR A 47 -4.40 -4.59 -23.77
N ARG A 48 -4.63 -3.78 -22.73
CA ARG A 48 -3.78 -2.64 -22.35
C ARG A 48 -3.52 -2.71 -20.85
N PRO A 49 -2.66 -3.63 -20.40
CA PRO A 49 -2.41 -3.82 -18.98
C PRO A 49 -1.71 -2.59 -18.39
N ASN A 50 -2.16 -2.20 -17.19
CA ASN A 50 -1.54 -1.17 -16.35
C ASN A 50 -1.33 -1.79 -14.96
N ASN A 51 -0.27 -2.58 -14.84
CA ASN A 51 0.01 -3.32 -13.63
C ASN A 51 0.66 -2.41 -12.58
N VAL A 52 0.14 -2.47 -11.36
CA VAL A 52 0.70 -1.82 -10.18
C VAL A 52 0.87 -2.82 -9.05
N PHE A 53 1.79 -2.55 -8.14
CA PHE A 53 1.95 -3.28 -6.90
C PHE A 53 1.23 -2.56 -5.77
N VAL A 54 0.47 -3.31 -4.98
CA VAL A 54 -0.27 -2.80 -3.82
C VAL A 54 0.31 -3.44 -2.57
N TYR A 55 0.81 -2.62 -1.67
CA TYR A 55 1.35 -3.00 -0.37
C TYR A 55 0.33 -2.71 0.70
N TRP A 56 -0.28 -3.77 1.23
CA TRP A 56 -1.40 -3.68 2.14
C TRP A 56 -1.01 -4.10 3.56
N THR A 57 -1.38 -3.29 4.55
CA THR A 57 -1.28 -3.68 5.97
C THR A 57 -2.65 -3.97 6.53
N ASP A 58 -2.73 -4.97 7.41
CA ASP A 58 -3.95 -5.36 8.13
C ASP A 58 -5.11 -5.83 7.25
N VAL A 59 -4.89 -6.96 6.57
CA VAL A 59 -6.01 -7.82 6.13
C VAL A 59 -6.88 -8.08 7.37
N GLN A 60 -8.17 -7.73 7.32
CA GLN A 60 -9.18 -7.94 8.37
C GLN A 60 -9.35 -6.88 9.50
N GLN A 61 -8.63 -5.75 9.52
CA GLN A 61 -8.94 -4.66 10.48
C GLN A 61 -9.97 -3.67 9.90
N GLN A 62 -10.97 -3.32 10.70
CA GLN A 62 -12.13 -2.51 10.29
C GLN A 62 -11.72 -1.11 9.79
N ARG A 63 -12.05 -0.79 8.53
CA ARG A 63 -12.13 0.54 7.85
C ARG A 63 -10.89 1.45 7.85
N TYR A 64 -9.88 1.22 8.67
CA TYR A 64 -8.69 2.07 8.79
C TYR A 64 -7.44 1.45 8.13
N GLY A 65 -7.63 0.68 7.05
CA GLY A 65 -6.53 0.11 6.29
C GLY A 65 -5.63 1.21 5.73
N LEU A 66 -4.34 0.87 5.60
CA LEU A 66 -3.36 1.66 4.87
C LEU A 66 -2.82 0.83 3.72
N ALA A 67 -2.63 1.51 2.59
CA ALA A 67 -1.98 0.93 1.44
C ALA A 67 -1.00 1.91 0.82
N ILE A 68 0.08 1.38 0.26
CA ILE A 68 0.92 2.12 -0.68
C ILE A 68 0.93 1.37 -2.00
N VAL A 69 0.84 2.11 -3.09
CA VAL A 69 0.74 1.58 -4.44
C VAL A 69 1.91 2.11 -5.24
N THR A 70 2.57 1.24 -5.99
CA THR A 70 3.73 1.61 -6.81
C THR A 70 3.64 0.99 -8.20
N ARG A 71 4.27 1.61 -9.19
CA ARG A 71 4.40 1.02 -10.53
C ARG A 71 5.45 -0.07 -10.62
N GLU A 72 6.45 -0.02 -9.76
CA GLU A 72 7.51 -1.01 -9.66
C GLU A 72 7.48 -1.73 -8.32
N SER A 73 7.88 -2.99 -8.32
CA SER A 73 7.96 -3.75 -7.09
C SER A 73 9.10 -3.24 -6.19
N VAL A 74 8.85 -3.16 -4.89
CA VAL A 74 9.82 -2.70 -3.90
C VAL A 74 10.77 -3.80 -3.44
N VAL A 75 11.93 -3.36 -2.97
CA VAL A 75 12.93 -4.25 -2.37
C VAL A 75 12.61 -4.54 -0.90
N ASP A 76 12.09 -3.54 -0.18
CA ASP A 76 11.71 -3.66 1.24
C ASP A 76 10.41 -2.87 1.51
N ALA A 77 9.59 -3.43 2.39
CA ALA A 77 8.40 -2.78 2.93
C ALA A 77 8.24 -3.18 4.40
N ARG A 78 7.85 -2.23 5.24
CA ARG A 78 7.69 -2.47 6.67
C ARG A 78 6.45 -1.82 7.21
N ARG A 79 5.71 -2.59 8.02
CA ARG A 79 4.72 -2.04 8.93
C ARG A 79 5.43 -1.54 10.19
N LEU A 80 5.28 -0.25 10.47
CA LEU A 80 5.76 0.37 11.69
C LEU A 80 4.60 0.54 12.67
N THR A 81 4.79 0.10 13.90
CA THR A 81 3.81 0.30 14.97
C THR A 81 3.94 1.74 15.48
N ALA A 82 2.89 2.54 15.32
CA ALA A 82 2.80 3.83 15.98
C ALA A 82 2.70 3.60 17.50
N ARG A 83 3.60 4.21 18.28
CA ARG A 83 3.40 4.26 19.74
C ARG A 83 2.27 5.26 20.02
N PRO A 84 1.27 4.92 20.84
CA PRO A 84 0.24 5.88 21.21
C PRO A 84 0.91 7.06 21.92
N PHE A 85 0.64 8.28 21.43
CA PHE A 85 1.04 9.50 22.14
C PHE A 85 0.27 9.54 23.46
N GLN A 86 0.97 9.40 24.59
CA GLN A 86 0.39 9.53 25.93
C GLN A 86 0.15 11.01 26.25
N HIS A 87 -0.91 11.60 25.69
CA HIS A 87 -1.53 12.77 26.31
C HIS A 87 -2.91 12.38 26.80
N HIS A 88 -3.08 12.52 28.11
CA HIS A 88 -4.36 12.44 28.80
C HIS A 88 -5.28 13.51 28.19
N LEU A 89 -6.49 13.12 27.80
CA LEU A 89 -7.54 13.89 27.10
C LEU A 89 -7.48 13.78 25.57
N VAL A 90 -8.64 13.42 25.03
CA VAL A 90 -8.96 13.02 23.65
C VAL A 90 -8.64 11.54 23.38
N MET A 91 -9.69 10.76 23.14
CA MET A 91 -9.61 9.44 22.51
C MET A 91 -9.51 9.64 21.00
N PRO A 92 -8.37 9.40 20.32
CA PRO A 92 -8.36 9.31 18.89
C PRO A 92 -8.43 7.83 18.53
N ARG A 93 -9.42 7.43 17.73
CA ARG A 93 -9.31 6.20 16.93
C ARG A 93 -8.11 6.37 16.00
N MET A 94 -6.91 6.01 16.47
CA MET A 94 -5.65 6.12 15.73
C MET A 94 -5.50 4.97 14.74
N VAL A 95 -4.95 5.30 13.57
CA VAL A 95 -4.48 4.36 12.56
C VAL A 95 -3.22 3.66 13.11
N ASN A 96 -3.28 2.34 13.35
CA ASN A 96 -2.23 1.57 14.04
C ASN A 96 -1.08 1.10 13.12
N GLY A 97 -0.67 1.93 12.17
CA GLY A 97 0.39 1.55 11.24
C GLY A 97 0.93 2.73 10.45
N LEU A 98 2.22 2.65 10.11
CA LEU A 98 2.82 3.41 9.02
C LEU A 98 3.48 2.38 8.09
N VAL A 99 3.27 2.51 6.79
CA VAL A 99 3.95 1.69 5.79
C VAL A 99 5.14 2.48 5.27
N MET A 100 6.34 1.92 5.37
CA MET A 100 7.54 2.49 4.76
C MET A 100 7.99 1.61 3.60
N LEU A 101 8.22 2.22 2.43
CA LEU A 101 8.75 1.54 1.25
C LEU A 101 10.18 1.97 0.97
N ARG A 102 11.02 1.04 0.53
CA ARG A 102 12.30 1.34 -0.12
C ARG A 102 12.26 0.89 -1.57
N LEU A 103 12.22 1.88 -2.48
CA LEU A 103 12.37 1.65 -3.91
C LEU A 103 13.83 1.34 -4.25
N ALA A 104 14.06 0.49 -5.24
CA ALA A 104 15.40 0.26 -5.76
C ALA A 104 15.91 1.55 -6.44
N HIS A 105 17.08 2.04 -6.03
CA HIS A 105 17.76 3.13 -6.74
C HIS A 105 18.45 2.55 -7.98
N TRP A 106 18.01 2.96 -9.18
CA TRP A 106 18.71 2.75 -10.44
C TRP A 106 19.30 4.07 -10.96
N TRP A 107 20.34 4.59 -10.30
CA TRP A 107 21.25 5.59 -10.88
C TRP A 107 22.63 5.42 -10.26
N LEU A 108 23.55 4.81 -11.03
CA LEU A 108 25.02 4.88 -11.00
C LEU A 108 25.60 3.59 -11.62
N ARG A 109 25.53 3.48 -12.95
CA ARG A 109 26.56 2.88 -13.80
C ARG A 109 26.53 3.57 -15.16
#